data_AF-A0A819DZW5-F1
#
_entry.id   AF-A0A819DZW5-F1
#
_cell.length_a   1.000
_cell.length_b   1.000
_cell.length_c   1.000
_cell.angle_alpha   90.00
_cell.angle_beta   90.00
_cell.angle_gamma   90.00
#
_symmetry.space_group_name_H-M   'P 1'
#
loop_
_entity.id
_entity.type
_entity.pdbx_description
1 polymer ?
#
loop_
_entity_poly.entity_id
_entity_poly.type
_entity_poly.pdbx_seq_one_letter_code
_entity_poly.pdbx_strand_id
1 'polypeptide(L)'
;MYHFRGNIKQIQSKYDDEYVNTGFSEFELLQSKQREVDLIQKYNLSAIVLHWERSASVTRAVNNLVNSNLFKEIIIWNNNPKITLKKTQFQKNTSFSGAIRIINSKENLKDEAKYRACAEAQNIACFYVDDDWDASFYLKSLIADFRADPYILHSVTEPGTFYTNLMWSYFDKNINLHTGFSWIGCGSIFLREYAQRHIRYLHTYLKNNRNLVYLSDVFFSIWLNDIPSQFNIDIRSLPGSDIGLPFSSSSNFLQYQYQSSILAIRILEHNLRWNQSNNPNNIKFSRTSKRRFPYYIKSSDPNDEFIFYTNILPIDIEHIPFNISKDFERGTRKNLPRGSGISFFASHTTLKAVDNNPSTCWRIGRNTRQGEFFAMDFLYIRTNLSFALIIGHTRELQNNIDMNLSFDGLWWIIYPSKKGITIRSQNSASKKQQYMIIFNSTQFNLGFRSFRYVAFNASRISYLEEFQVCDVKIITSTNTTTS
;
A
#
# COMPACT_ATOMS: atom_id res chain seq x y z
N MET A 1 -11.53 22.84 3.49
CA MET A 1 -12.60 22.63 2.51
C MET A 1 -12.03 21.81 1.36
N TYR A 2 -12.09 20.48 1.43
CA TYR A 2 -11.78 19.57 0.32
C TYR A 2 -12.55 18.26 0.57
N HIS A 3 -13.66 18.07 -0.13
CA HIS A 3 -14.26 16.75 -0.27
C HIS A 3 -13.49 16.03 -1.38
N PHE A 4 -12.37 15.38 -1.06
CA PHE A 4 -11.72 14.40 -1.94
C PHE A 4 -12.51 13.08 -1.89
N ARG A 5 -13.79 13.13 -2.25
CA ARG A 5 -14.37 11.99 -2.95
C ARG A 5 -13.84 12.11 -4.36
N GLY A 6 -12.76 11.40 -4.66
CA GLY A 6 -12.28 11.22 -6.03
C GLY A 6 -13.36 10.48 -6.83
N ASN A 7 -14.42 11.19 -7.20
CA ASN A 7 -15.33 10.77 -8.23
C ASN A 7 -14.53 10.88 -9.52
N ILE A 8 -14.38 9.77 -10.24
CA ILE A 8 -13.86 9.75 -11.62
C ILE A 8 -14.57 10.84 -12.47
N LYS A 9 -15.82 11.19 -12.13
CA LYS A 9 -16.59 12.28 -12.74
C LYS A 9 -16.02 13.70 -12.55
N GLN A 10 -15.30 14.02 -11.47
CA GLN A 10 -14.82 15.41 -11.26
C GLN A 10 -13.63 15.79 -12.16
N ILE A 11 -13.03 14.81 -12.86
CA ILE A 11 -11.93 15.03 -13.81
C ILE A 11 -12.44 15.05 -15.26
N GLN A 12 -13.70 14.70 -15.50
CA GLN A 12 -14.31 14.64 -16.84
C GLN A 12 -14.71 16.00 -17.43
N SER A 13 -14.71 17.11 -16.67
CA SER A 13 -15.47 18.31 -17.09
C SER A 13 -14.74 19.31 -18.00
N LYS A 14 -13.66 18.94 -18.71
CA LYS A 14 -12.96 19.92 -19.55
C LYS A 14 -12.46 19.46 -20.92
N TYR A 15 -12.65 18.19 -21.30
CA TYR A 15 -12.21 17.68 -22.60
C TYR A 15 -13.29 16.78 -23.22
N ASP A 16 -13.67 17.17 -24.43
CA ASP A 16 -14.88 16.88 -25.20
C ASP A 16 -15.11 15.41 -25.59
N ASP A 17 -16.31 15.16 -26.14
CA ASP A 17 -16.83 13.92 -26.77
C ASP A 17 -15.86 13.21 -27.75
N GLU A 18 -14.77 13.86 -28.15
CA GLU A 18 -13.74 13.35 -29.07
C GLU A 18 -12.96 12.14 -28.51
N TYR A 19 -12.67 12.13 -27.20
CA TYR A 19 -11.88 11.07 -26.55
C TYR A 19 -12.69 9.79 -26.28
N VAL A 20 -14.01 9.90 -26.14
CA VAL A 20 -14.88 8.76 -25.86
C VAL A 20 -14.74 7.72 -26.97
N ASN A 21 -14.56 8.16 -28.23
CA ASN A 21 -14.50 7.27 -29.38
C ASN A 21 -13.08 6.88 -29.80
N THR A 22 -12.09 7.74 -29.56
CA THR A 22 -10.71 7.56 -30.08
C THR A 22 -9.74 6.98 -29.04
N GLY A 23 -9.97 7.22 -27.74
CA GLY A 23 -9.08 6.82 -26.65
C GLY A 23 -7.88 7.75 -26.50
N PHE A 24 -6.77 7.22 -25.96
CA PHE A 24 -5.54 7.96 -25.78
C PHE A 24 -4.79 8.20 -27.10
N SER A 25 -4.26 9.40 -27.27
CA SER A 25 -3.35 9.73 -28.36
C SER A 25 -1.96 9.11 -28.17
N GLU A 26 -1.19 8.99 -29.26
CA GLU A 26 0.21 8.55 -29.18
C GLU A 26 1.08 9.52 -28.36
N PHE A 27 0.81 10.83 -28.45
CA PHE A 27 1.52 11.85 -27.68
C PHE A 27 1.35 11.64 -26.17
N GLU A 28 0.12 11.40 -25.70
CA GLU A 28 -0.17 11.15 -24.28
C GLU A 28 0.48 9.86 -23.78
N LEU A 29 0.52 8.82 -24.62
CA LEU A 29 1.22 7.58 -24.32
C LEU A 29 2.72 7.83 -24.13
N LEU A 30 3.35 8.58 -25.04
CA LEU A 30 4.78 8.91 -24.95
C LEU A 30 5.10 9.77 -23.73
N GLN A 31 4.29 10.79 -23.46
CA GLN A 31 4.44 11.64 -22.27
C GLN A 31 4.32 10.84 -20.98
N SER A 32 3.35 9.92 -20.93
CA SER A 32 3.11 9.08 -19.75
C SER A 32 4.25 8.09 -19.53
N LYS A 33 4.78 7.48 -20.60
CA LYS A 33 5.98 6.62 -20.54
C LYS A 33 7.22 7.38 -20.05
N GLN A 34 7.43 8.59 -20.55
CA GLN A 34 8.53 9.44 -20.09
C GLN A 34 8.41 9.76 -18.60
N ARG A 35 7.20 10.08 -18.13
CA ARG A 35 6.94 10.30 -16.70
C ARG A 35 7.25 9.06 -15.84
N GLU A 36 6.96 7.85 -16.31
CA GLU A 36 7.34 6.63 -15.59
C GLU A 36 8.87 6.49 -15.46
N VAL A 37 9.60 6.78 -16.53
CA VAL A 37 11.07 6.80 -16.52
C VAL A 37 11.60 7.85 -15.54
N ASP A 38 11.06 9.06 -15.57
CA ASP A 38 11.46 10.14 -14.66
C ASP A 38 11.21 9.77 -13.20
N LEU A 39 10.07 9.14 -12.89
CA LEU A 39 9.76 8.66 -11.54
C LEU A 39 10.71 7.55 -11.09
N ILE A 40 11.07 6.61 -11.98
CA ILE A 40 12.04 5.56 -11.68
C ILE A 40 13.41 6.17 -11.33
N GLN A 41 13.88 7.11 -12.15
CA GLN A 41 15.18 7.76 -11.94
C GLN A 41 15.19 8.64 -10.69
N LYS A 42 14.13 9.42 -10.47
CA LYS A 42 13.99 10.29 -9.31
C LYS A 42 13.94 9.48 -8.03
N TYR A 43 13.12 8.44 -7.98
CA TYR A 43 12.86 7.62 -6.80
C TYR A 43 13.62 6.29 -6.86
N ASN A 44 14.96 6.38 -6.97
CA ASN A 44 15.84 5.27 -6.64
C ASN A 44 15.69 4.90 -5.16
N LEU A 45 15.85 3.61 -4.84
CA LEU A 45 15.58 3.05 -3.52
C LEU A 45 16.84 2.44 -2.91
N SER A 46 17.06 2.73 -1.63
CA SER A 46 17.91 1.92 -0.75
C SER A 46 17.03 0.91 -0.01
N ALA A 47 17.37 -0.37 -0.01
CA ALA A 47 16.73 -1.34 0.86
C ALA A 47 17.40 -1.34 2.24
N ILE A 48 16.60 -1.53 3.29
CA ILE A 48 17.05 -1.62 4.66
C ILE A 48 16.51 -2.93 5.23
N VAL A 49 17.42 -3.74 5.77
CA VAL A 49 17.08 -4.96 6.49
C VAL A 49 17.51 -4.79 7.94
N LEU A 50 16.55 -4.83 8.86
CA LEU A 50 16.85 -4.85 10.29
C LEU A 50 17.06 -6.28 10.75
N HIS A 51 18.23 -6.53 11.33
CA HIS A 51 18.61 -7.83 11.83
C HIS A 51 18.71 -7.85 13.36
N TRP A 52 18.27 -8.94 13.98
CA TRP A 52 18.49 -9.20 15.40
C TRP A 52 19.16 -10.56 15.66
N GLU A 53 18.41 -11.65 15.81
CA GLU A 53 18.97 -12.95 16.23
C GLU A 53 19.03 -13.98 15.10
N ARG A 54 18.28 -13.77 14.00
CA ARG A 54 18.05 -14.81 12.98
C ARG A 54 19.00 -14.68 11.80
N SER A 55 20.24 -15.14 11.98
CA SER A 55 21.32 -14.98 11.00
C SER A 55 21.02 -15.66 9.64
N ALA A 56 20.33 -16.80 9.66
CA ALA A 56 19.89 -17.46 8.43
C ALA A 56 18.81 -16.65 7.68
N SER A 57 17.85 -16.09 8.42
CA SER A 57 16.74 -15.33 7.85
C SER A 57 17.20 -14.01 7.23
N VAL A 58 18.08 -13.25 7.90
CA VAL A 58 18.67 -12.02 7.31
C VAL A 58 19.42 -12.32 6.01
N THR A 59 20.12 -13.46 5.92
CA THR A 59 20.81 -13.86 4.69
C THR A 59 19.82 -14.10 3.55
N ARG A 60 18.70 -14.78 3.83
CA ARG A 60 17.64 -15.01 2.84
C ARG A 60 16.96 -13.70 2.43
N ALA A 61 16.61 -12.85 3.39
CA ALA A 61 16.02 -11.53 3.12
C ALA A 61 16.92 -10.72 2.18
N VAL A 62 18.21 -10.61 2.49
CA VAL A 62 19.17 -9.89 1.65
C VAL A 62 19.30 -10.52 0.27
N ASN A 63 19.34 -11.85 0.16
CA ASN A 63 19.41 -12.53 -1.13
C ASN A 63 18.17 -12.27 -1.99
N ASN A 64 16.97 -12.25 -1.40
CA ASN A 64 15.73 -11.93 -2.12
C ASN A 64 15.78 -10.51 -2.68
N LEU A 65 16.29 -9.54 -1.90
CA LEU A 65 16.46 -8.16 -2.34
C LEU A 65 17.52 -8.01 -3.43
N VAL A 66 18.66 -8.70 -3.30
CA VAL A 66 19.70 -8.77 -4.32
C VAL A 66 19.15 -9.33 -5.65
N ASN A 67 18.45 -10.46 -5.58
CA ASN A 67 17.90 -11.15 -6.77
C ASN A 67 16.81 -10.33 -7.47
N SER A 68 16.11 -9.45 -6.74
CA SER A 68 15.12 -8.55 -7.35
C SER A 68 15.76 -7.54 -8.32
N ASN A 69 17.02 -7.15 -8.08
CA ASN A 69 17.73 -6.08 -8.80
C ASN A 69 16.96 -4.72 -8.83
N LEU A 70 16.08 -4.47 -7.85
CA LEU A 70 15.26 -3.25 -7.78
C LEU A 70 15.91 -2.12 -6.98
N PHE A 71 17.02 -2.40 -6.28
CA PHE A 71 17.67 -1.48 -5.35
C PHE A 71 19.06 -1.05 -5.81
N LYS A 72 19.45 0.17 -5.47
CA LYS A 72 20.80 0.70 -5.74
C LYS A 72 21.75 0.51 -4.55
N GLU A 73 21.19 0.37 -3.36
CA GLU A 73 21.92 0.14 -2.11
C GLU A 73 21.10 -0.81 -1.24
N ILE A 74 21.77 -1.69 -0.50
CA ILE A 74 21.19 -2.51 0.56
C ILE A 74 21.98 -2.21 1.85
N ILE A 75 21.28 -1.75 2.88
CA ILE A 75 21.81 -1.46 4.20
C ILE A 75 21.31 -2.54 5.16
N ILE A 76 22.22 -3.30 5.74
CA ILE A 76 21.93 -4.30 6.75
C ILE A 76 22.26 -3.68 8.10
N TRP A 77 21.23 -3.36 8.88
CA TRP A 77 21.42 -2.87 10.24
C TRP A 77 21.41 -4.06 11.20
N ASN A 78 22.60 -4.48 11.65
CA ASN A 78 22.72 -5.49 12.69
C ASN A 78 22.48 -4.84 14.06
N ASN A 79 21.31 -5.10 14.62
CA ASN A 79 20.89 -4.57 15.91
C ASN A 79 21.40 -5.42 17.08
N ASN A 80 22.10 -6.54 16.83
CA ASN A 80 22.58 -7.46 17.83
C ASN A 80 24.07 -7.26 18.15
N PRO A 81 24.40 -6.69 19.32
CA PRO A 81 25.78 -6.39 19.68
C PRO A 81 26.61 -7.63 20.01
N LYS A 82 25.98 -8.80 20.17
CA LYS A 82 26.67 -10.06 20.47
C LYS A 82 27.27 -10.72 19.22
N ILE A 83 26.82 -10.30 18.04
CA ILE A 83 27.27 -10.85 16.76
C ILE A 83 27.80 -9.73 15.88
N THR A 84 28.76 -10.06 15.02
CA THR A 84 29.28 -9.13 14.02
C THR A 84 29.04 -9.74 12.64
N LEU A 85 28.15 -9.12 11.87
CA LEU A 85 27.93 -9.50 10.48
C LEU A 85 29.12 -9.08 9.62
N LYS A 86 29.49 -9.94 8.66
CA LYS A 86 30.61 -9.74 7.73
C LYS A 86 30.11 -9.73 6.30
N LYS A 87 30.70 -8.88 5.45
CA LYS A 87 30.32 -8.77 4.02
C LYS A 87 30.37 -10.10 3.27
N THR A 88 31.32 -10.97 3.61
CA THR A 88 31.49 -12.30 3.01
C THR A 88 30.27 -13.22 3.18
N GLN A 89 29.36 -12.93 4.12
CA GLN A 89 28.11 -13.68 4.30
C GLN A 89 27.08 -13.40 3.19
N PHE A 90 27.14 -12.22 2.56
CA PHE A 90 26.12 -11.73 1.62
C PHE A 90 26.64 -11.57 0.18
N GLN A 91 27.92 -11.85 -0.07
CA GLN A 91 28.57 -11.66 -1.37
C GLN A 91 28.74 -12.96 -2.17
N LYS A 92 28.09 -14.06 -1.77
CA LYS A 92 28.18 -15.33 -2.51
C LYS A 92 27.30 -15.24 -3.77
N ASN A 93 27.93 -15.24 -4.95
CA ASN A 93 27.30 -15.36 -6.27
C ASN A 93 26.31 -14.25 -6.65
N THR A 94 26.67 -12.97 -6.52
CA THR A 94 25.74 -11.89 -6.85
C THR A 94 26.13 -11.16 -8.14
N SER A 95 25.22 -11.12 -9.12
CA SER A 95 25.24 -10.20 -10.26
C SER A 95 24.72 -8.80 -9.87
N PHE A 96 24.71 -8.50 -8.56
CA PHE A 96 24.13 -7.28 -8.02
C PHE A 96 25.02 -6.08 -8.33
N SER A 97 24.49 -5.12 -9.07
CA SER A 97 25.23 -3.90 -9.42
C SER A 97 25.26 -2.85 -8.29
N GLY A 98 24.48 -3.04 -7.23
CA GLY A 98 24.35 -2.07 -6.13
C GLY A 98 25.35 -2.28 -4.99
N ALA A 99 25.38 -1.32 -4.06
CA ALA A 99 26.23 -1.39 -2.88
C ALA A 99 25.56 -2.18 -1.73
N ILE A 100 26.32 -3.02 -1.03
CA ILE A 100 25.89 -3.66 0.23
C ILE A 100 26.70 -3.08 1.39
N ARG A 101 26.00 -2.42 2.33
CA ARG A 101 26.58 -1.82 3.54
C ARG A 101 26.04 -2.54 4.78
N ILE A 102 26.92 -2.84 5.71
CA ILE A 102 26.58 -3.46 6.99
C ILE A 102 26.90 -2.46 8.09
N ILE A 103 25.93 -2.20 8.97
CA ILE A 103 26.10 -1.37 10.16
C ILE A 103 25.93 -2.28 11.37
N ASN A 104 27.04 -2.58 12.05
CA ASN A 104 27.03 -3.36 13.30
C ASN A 104 26.83 -2.41 14.48
N SER A 105 25.61 -2.38 15.02
CA SER A 105 25.26 -1.53 16.16
C SER A 105 25.91 -2.03 17.45
N LYS A 106 26.30 -1.09 18.32
CA LYS A 106 26.85 -1.40 19.66
C LYS A 106 25.76 -1.77 20.68
N GLU A 107 24.50 -1.54 20.33
CA GLU A 107 23.34 -1.80 21.18
C GLU A 107 22.09 -2.12 20.34
N ASN A 108 21.03 -2.62 20.99
CA ASN A 108 19.75 -2.87 20.34
C ASN A 108 18.88 -1.61 20.34
N LEU A 109 18.83 -0.91 19.20
CA LEU A 109 18.02 0.30 19.01
C LEU A 109 16.55 0.02 18.66
N LYS A 110 16.12 -1.25 18.66
CA LYS A 110 14.73 -1.67 18.34
C LYS A 110 14.26 -1.03 17.02
N ASP A 111 13.05 -0.48 16.98
CA ASP A 111 12.50 0.16 15.78
C ASP A 111 13.26 1.41 15.33
N GLU A 112 13.98 2.11 16.21
CA GLU A 112 14.69 3.34 15.84
C GLU A 112 15.76 3.10 14.77
N ALA A 113 16.37 1.90 14.78
CA ALA A 113 17.41 1.47 13.87
C ALA A 113 17.05 1.70 12.39
N LYS A 114 15.81 1.41 12.01
CA LYS A 114 15.36 1.52 10.61
C LYS A 114 15.35 2.96 10.10
N TYR A 115 14.98 3.90 10.97
CA TYR A 115 14.97 5.32 10.64
C TYR A 115 16.39 5.87 10.55
N ARG A 116 17.30 5.42 11.43
CA ARG A 116 18.72 5.78 11.35
C ARG A 116 19.36 5.27 10.07
N ALA A 117 19.13 4.01 9.73
CA ALA A 117 19.59 3.42 8.48
C ALA A 117 19.07 4.21 7.26
N CYS A 118 17.79 4.55 7.24
CA CYS A 118 17.22 5.32 6.14
C CYS A 118 17.76 6.75 6.08
N ALA A 119 17.89 7.43 7.21
CA ALA A 119 18.41 8.79 7.29
C ALA A 119 19.85 8.92 6.73
N GLU A 120 20.64 7.85 6.83
CA GLU A 120 22.00 7.73 6.30
C GLU A 120 22.09 7.04 4.92
N ALA A 121 20.95 6.67 4.33
CA ALA A 121 20.92 6.03 3.02
C ALA A 121 21.35 7.00 1.90
N GLN A 122 21.90 6.47 0.81
CA GLN A 122 22.36 7.30 -0.31
C GLN A 122 21.20 7.82 -1.16
N ASN A 123 20.16 7.00 -1.33
CA ASN A 123 19.02 7.31 -2.16
C ASN A 123 17.93 8.10 -1.41
N ILE A 124 17.02 8.74 -2.15
CA ILE A 124 16.00 9.62 -1.56
C ILE A 124 14.84 8.87 -0.89
N ALA A 125 14.69 7.58 -1.19
CA ALA A 125 13.64 6.73 -0.67
C ALA A 125 14.21 5.42 -0.14
N CYS A 126 13.57 4.87 0.87
CA CYS A 126 13.99 3.65 1.53
C CYS A 126 12.88 2.62 1.48
N PHE A 127 13.20 1.40 1.06
CA PHE A 127 12.41 0.22 1.37
C PHE A 127 12.91 -0.37 2.68
N TYR A 128 12.02 -0.86 3.52
CA TYR A 128 12.35 -1.48 4.79
C TYR A 128 11.61 -2.81 4.99
N VAL A 129 12.31 -3.80 5.55
CA VAL A 129 11.74 -5.07 6.01
C VAL A 129 12.53 -5.61 7.22
N ASP A 130 11.82 -6.27 8.15
CA ASP A 130 12.46 -7.06 9.23
C ASP A 130 13.09 -8.35 8.68
N ASP A 131 13.99 -8.96 9.43
CA ASP A 131 14.63 -10.24 9.06
C ASP A 131 13.69 -11.46 9.11
N ASP A 132 12.41 -11.27 9.44
CA ASP A 132 11.39 -12.33 9.56
C ASP A 132 10.51 -12.52 8.33
N TRP A 133 10.50 -11.56 7.41
CA TRP A 133 9.47 -11.50 6.37
C TRP A 133 10.06 -11.64 4.97
N ASP A 134 9.40 -12.46 4.14
CA ASP A 134 9.75 -12.56 2.74
C ASP A 134 9.10 -11.42 1.95
N ALA A 135 9.93 -10.58 1.33
CA ALA A 135 9.45 -9.46 0.52
C ALA A 135 9.23 -9.78 -0.96
N SER A 136 9.59 -10.98 -1.42
CA SER A 136 9.75 -11.26 -2.85
C SER A 136 8.46 -11.23 -3.68
N PHE A 137 7.28 -11.24 -3.04
CA PHE A 137 5.98 -11.43 -3.70
C PHE A 137 5.09 -10.18 -3.72
N TYR A 138 5.59 -9.03 -3.25
CA TYR A 138 4.84 -7.77 -3.27
C TYR A 138 5.71 -6.54 -3.59
N LEU A 139 7.00 -6.76 -3.87
CA LEU A 139 7.98 -5.69 -3.91
C LEU A 139 7.77 -4.72 -5.09
N LYS A 140 7.52 -5.24 -6.29
CA LYS A 140 7.22 -4.44 -7.48
C LYS A 140 5.93 -3.66 -7.30
N SER A 141 4.90 -4.29 -6.73
CA SER A 141 3.62 -3.66 -6.40
C SER A 141 3.81 -2.51 -5.42
N LEU A 142 4.50 -2.74 -4.30
CA LEU A 142 4.75 -1.71 -3.30
C LEU A 142 5.57 -0.54 -3.88
N ILE A 143 6.58 -0.82 -4.71
CA ILE A 143 7.38 0.20 -5.40
C ILE A 143 6.54 1.00 -6.41
N ALA A 144 5.72 0.33 -7.21
CA ALA A 144 4.87 0.98 -8.21
C ALA A 144 3.84 1.91 -7.54
N ASP A 145 3.29 1.50 -6.40
CA ASP A 145 2.37 2.30 -5.59
C ASP A 145 3.06 3.51 -4.96
N PHE A 146 4.24 3.31 -4.38
CA PHE A 146 5.06 4.40 -3.85
C PHE A 146 5.40 5.43 -4.92
N ARG A 147 5.81 5.01 -6.11
CA ARG A 147 6.14 5.95 -7.20
C ARG A 147 4.91 6.72 -7.68
N ALA A 148 3.73 6.13 -7.57
CA ALA A 148 2.48 6.80 -7.92
C ALA A 148 2.20 7.96 -6.94
N ASP A 149 2.45 7.79 -5.63
CA ASP A 149 2.22 8.80 -4.59
C ASP A 149 3.33 8.87 -3.51
N PRO A 150 4.54 9.34 -3.85
CA PRO A 150 5.75 9.15 -3.03
C PRO A 150 5.79 9.97 -1.73
N TYR A 151 4.78 10.78 -1.47
CA TYR A 151 4.73 11.70 -0.33
C TYR A 151 4.03 11.12 0.89
N ILE A 152 3.49 9.91 0.81
CA ILE A 152 2.89 9.20 1.95
C ILE A 152 3.71 7.96 2.32
N LEU A 153 3.42 7.39 3.49
CA LEU A 153 3.97 6.10 3.88
C LEU A 153 3.25 4.98 3.12
N HIS A 154 4.01 4.09 2.50
CA HIS A 154 3.49 2.86 1.90
C HIS A 154 3.92 1.66 2.74
N SER A 155 3.01 0.73 3.00
CA SER A 155 3.32 -0.46 3.78
C SER A 155 2.46 -1.65 3.39
N VAL A 156 2.82 -2.82 3.88
CA VAL A 156 2.07 -4.06 3.69
C VAL A 156 1.78 -4.71 5.04
N THR A 157 0.64 -5.38 5.16
CA THR A 157 0.30 -6.19 6.33
C THR A 157 -0.78 -7.22 5.98
N GLU A 158 -1.05 -8.14 6.90
CA GLU A 158 -2.14 -9.09 6.84
C GLU A 158 -3.49 -8.43 7.18
N PRO A 159 -4.62 -8.96 6.68
CA PRO A 159 -5.89 -8.24 6.76
C PRO A 159 -6.42 -7.90 8.15
N GLY A 160 -6.24 -8.77 9.13
CA GLY A 160 -6.69 -8.48 10.51
C GLY A 160 -5.96 -7.28 11.11
N THR A 161 -4.66 -7.19 10.85
CA THR A 161 -3.81 -6.08 11.27
C THR A 161 -4.12 -4.82 10.47
N PHE A 162 -4.32 -4.93 9.15
CA PHE A 162 -4.80 -3.79 8.32
C PHE A 162 -6.07 -3.18 8.89
N TYR A 163 -7.08 -4.02 9.17
CA TYR A 163 -8.35 -3.55 9.71
C TYR A 163 -8.11 -2.78 11.00
N THR A 164 -7.35 -3.35 11.94
CA THR A 164 -7.03 -2.70 13.22
C THR A 164 -6.29 -1.37 13.03
N ASN A 165 -5.31 -1.32 12.12
CA ASN A 165 -4.55 -0.12 11.81
C ASN A 165 -5.44 0.99 11.23
N LEU A 166 -6.36 0.63 10.33
CA LEU A 166 -7.31 1.56 9.73
C LEU A 166 -8.20 2.22 10.79
N MET A 167 -8.68 1.43 11.76
CA MET A 167 -9.48 1.94 12.88
C MET A 167 -8.69 2.90 13.79
N TRP A 168 -7.37 2.79 13.75
CA TRP A 168 -6.44 3.62 14.51
C TRP A 168 -6.01 4.86 13.70
N SER A 169 -7.00 5.46 13.04
CA SER A 169 -6.88 6.72 12.31
C SER A 169 -7.66 7.83 13.00
N TYR A 170 -7.16 9.07 12.88
CA TYR A 170 -7.63 10.24 13.62
C TYR A 170 -7.85 11.43 12.68
N PHE A 171 -9.03 12.06 12.82
CA PHE A 171 -9.47 13.15 11.95
C PHE A 171 -10.07 14.28 12.79
N ASP A 172 -9.49 15.47 12.70
CA ASP A 172 -10.08 16.72 13.20
C ASP A 172 -9.78 17.85 12.20
N LYS A 173 -10.82 18.22 11.44
CA LYS A 173 -10.72 19.24 10.38
C LYS A 173 -10.36 20.63 10.93
N ASN A 174 -10.68 20.92 12.19
CA ASN A 174 -10.46 22.25 12.79
C ASN A 174 -8.98 22.53 13.05
N ILE A 175 -8.16 21.49 13.14
CA ILE A 175 -6.73 21.59 13.44
C ILE A 175 -5.88 20.95 12.36
N ASN A 176 -6.49 20.54 11.24
CA ASN A 176 -5.82 19.79 10.17
C ASN A 176 -5.12 18.51 10.68
N LEU A 177 -5.77 17.81 11.61
CA LEU A 177 -5.36 16.47 12.04
C LEU A 177 -5.94 15.45 11.08
N HIS A 178 -5.07 14.68 10.43
CA HIS A 178 -5.44 13.72 9.41
C HIS A 178 -4.40 12.61 9.36
N THR A 179 -4.40 11.71 10.33
CA THR A 179 -3.31 10.72 10.46
C THR A 179 -3.81 9.30 10.69
N GLY A 180 -3.02 8.32 10.30
CA GLY A 180 -3.29 6.90 10.52
C GLY A 180 -2.08 6.14 11.03
N PHE A 181 -2.32 4.98 11.60
CA PHE A 181 -1.27 4.08 12.06
C PHE A 181 -0.90 3.03 11.00
N SER A 182 0.36 2.61 11.00
CA SER A 182 0.84 1.46 10.23
C SER A 182 2.02 0.81 10.94
N TRP A 183 2.01 -0.53 11.05
CA TRP A 183 3.24 -1.29 11.27
C TRP A 183 4.11 -1.24 10.00
N ILE A 184 5.43 -1.23 10.18
CA ILE A 184 6.39 -0.98 9.11
C ILE A 184 7.28 -2.21 8.86
N GLY A 185 7.31 -3.14 9.82
CA GLY A 185 8.07 -4.41 9.85
C GLY A 185 7.95 -5.29 8.62
N CYS A 186 6.73 -5.49 8.12
CA CYS A 186 6.44 -6.49 7.10
C CYS A 186 6.80 -6.07 5.68
N GLY A 187 7.28 -4.85 5.47
CA GLY A 187 7.52 -4.25 4.16
C GLY A 187 6.94 -2.83 4.09
N SER A 188 7.80 -1.84 3.85
CA SER A 188 7.36 -0.45 3.76
C SER A 188 8.29 0.40 2.91
N ILE A 189 7.75 1.50 2.35
CA ILE A 189 8.51 2.50 1.61
C ILE A 189 8.15 3.89 2.09
N PHE A 190 9.18 4.70 2.34
CA PHE A 190 9.05 6.11 2.71
C PHE A 190 10.29 6.91 2.28
N LEU A 191 10.16 8.24 2.27
CA LEU A 191 11.25 9.14 1.91
C LEU A 191 12.30 9.25 3.02
N ARG A 192 13.58 9.35 2.63
CA ARG A 192 14.71 9.60 3.54
C ARG A 192 14.50 10.85 4.39
N GLU A 193 13.96 11.91 3.80
CA GLU A 193 13.67 13.15 4.53
C GLU A 193 12.66 12.93 5.68
N TYR A 194 11.74 11.97 5.55
CA TYR A 194 10.79 11.65 6.62
C TYR A 194 11.48 10.93 7.77
N ALA A 195 12.43 10.03 7.47
CA ALA A 195 13.25 9.39 8.51
C ALA A 195 14.11 10.41 9.26
N GLN A 196 14.78 11.31 8.54
CA GLN A 196 15.60 12.38 9.13
C GLN A 196 14.78 13.30 10.02
N ARG A 197 13.59 13.71 9.54
CA ARG A 197 12.64 14.51 10.31
C ARG A 197 12.16 13.77 11.55
N HIS A 198 11.84 12.49 11.42
CA HIS A 198 11.38 11.65 12.53
C HIS A 198 12.41 11.53 13.65
N ILE A 199 13.69 11.28 13.32
CA ILE A 199 14.77 11.23 14.32
C ILE A 199 14.85 12.54 15.11
N ARG A 200 14.71 13.69 14.45
CA ARG A 200 14.66 15.00 15.13
C ARG A 200 13.48 15.07 16.09
N TYR A 201 12.31 14.57 15.70
CA TYR A 201 11.11 14.57 16.54
C TYR A 201 11.28 13.67 17.77
N LEU A 202 11.85 12.48 17.61
CA LEU A 202 12.17 11.58 18.71
C LEU A 202 13.10 12.27 19.72
N HIS A 203 14.18 12.90 19.24
CA HIS A 203 15.13 13.61 20.10
C HIS A 203 14.49 14.79 20.84
N THR A 204 13.56 15.51 20.22
CA THR A 204 12.89 16.66 20.85
C THR A 204 11.82 16.23 21.85
N TYR A 205 10.90 15.35 21.45
CA TYR A 205 9.73 15.05 22.27
C TYR A 205 9.90 13.86 23.22
N LEU A 206 10.81 12.94 22.92
CA LEU A 206 11.03 11.73 23.73
C LEU A 206 12.35 11.75 24.51
N LYS A 207 13.01 12.91 24.64
CA LYS A 207 14.25 13.07 25.42
C LYS A 207 14.15 12.46 26.83
N ASN A 208 13.01 12.68 27.49
CA ASN A 208 12.72 12.20 28.85
C ASN A 208 11.98 10.85 28.89
N ASN A 209 11.66 10.27 27.73
CA ASN A 209 10.89 9.03 27.59
C ASN A 209 11.60 8.05 26.63
N ARG A 210 12.91 7.85 26.82
CA ARG A 210 13.75 7.09 25.88
C ARG A 210 13.30 5.64 25.68
N ASN A 211 12.69 5.03 26.69
CA ASN A 211 12.11 3.68 26.60
C ASN A 211 10.96 3.56 25.59
N LEU A 212 10.28 4.66 25.25
CA LEU A 212 9.20 4.67 24.25
C LEU A 212 9.74 4.73 22.81
N VAL A 213 11.00 5.14 22.62
CA VAL A 213 11.67 5.14 21.31
C VAL A 213 11.73 3.74 20.71
N TYR A 214 11.62 2.69 21.54
CA TYR A 214 11.55 1.30 21.07
C TYR A 214 10.35 1.00 20.18
N LEU A 215 9.28 1.81 20.25
CA LEU A 215 8.10 1.73 19.38
C LEU A 215 8.04 2.91 18.43
N SER A 216 9.18 3.25 17.83
CA SER A 216 9.31 4.37 16.88
C SER A 216 8.28 4.30 15.75
N ASP A 217 7.84 3.12 15.31
CA ASP A 217 6.82 2.95 14.27
C ASP A 217 5.50 3.66 14.60
N VAL A 218 5.08 3.64 15.87
CA VAL A 218 3.86 4.35 16.34
C VAL A 218 4.00 5.85 16.17
N PHE A 219 5.15 6.39 16.57
CA PHE A 219 5.41 7.81 16.46
C PHE A 219 5.58 8.22 14.99
N PHE A 220 6.31 7.44 14.20
CA PHE A 220 6.58 7.75 12.79
C PHE A 220 5.28 7.87 11.99
N SER A 221 4.44 6.84 11.99
CA SER A 221 3.22 6.84 11.18
C SER A 221 2.26 7.97 11.59
N ILE A 222 2.08 8.18 12.90
CA ILE A 222 1.20 9.22 13.43
C ILE A 222 1.75 10.62 13.13
N TRP A 223 3.06 10.83 13.27
CA TRP A 223 3.66 12.16 13.07
C TRP A 223 3.83 12.58 11.61
N LEU A 224 3.57 11.70 10.65
CA LEU A 224 3.46 12.10 9.25
C LEU A 224 2.22 12.97 8.98
N ASN A 225 1.20 12.89 9.85
CA ASN A 225 -0.07 13.60 9.68
C ASN A 225 -0.69 13.38 8.29
N ASP A 226 -0.60 12.14 7.81
CA ASP A 226 -1.31 11.61 6.65
C ASP A 226 -1.69 10.15 6.95
N ILE A 227 -2.68 9.58 6.27
CA ILE A 227 -2.94 8.13 6.41
C ILE A 227 -2.09 7.34 5.42
N PRO A 228 -1.43 6.26 5.87
CA PRO A 228 -0.59 5.42 5.03
C PRO A 228 -1.40 4.73 3.92
N SER A 229 -0.74 4.45 2.79
CA SER A 229 -1.21 3.47 1.80
C SER A 229 -0.78 2.08 2.27
N GLN A 230 -1.72 1.24 2.71
CA GLN A 230 -1.40 -0.08 3.23
C GLN A 230 -2.03 -1.19 2.39
N PHE A 231 -1.22 -2.16 1.98
CA PHE A 231 -1.66 -3.35 1.26
C PHE A 231 -2.09 -4.47 2.22
N ASN A 232 -3.16 -5.17 1.84
CA ASN A 232 -3.49 -6.48 2.37
C ASN A 232 -2.74 -7.54 1.57
N ILE A 233 -1.84 -8.26 2.22
CA ILE A 233 -1.09 -9.37 1.62
C ILE A 233 -1.19 -10.63 2.51
N ASP A 234 -0.89 -11.78 1.91
CA ASP A 234 -0.61 -13.00 2.66
C ASP A 234 0.85 -12.98 3.11
N ILE A 235 1.13 -12.51 4.33
CA ILE A 235 2.51 -12.38 4.82
C ILE A 235 3.15 -13.76 4.97
N ARG A 236 4.32 -13.92 4.35
CA ARG A 236 5.12 -15.15 4.45
C ARG A 236 6.33 -14.92 5.34
N SER A 237 6.49 -15.77 6.35
CA SER A 237 7.68 -15.74 7.18
C SER A 237 8.85 -16.42 6.49
N LEU A 238 10.05 -15.91 6.72
CA LEU A 238 11.29 -16.56 6.30
C LEU A 238 11.58 -17.76 7.21
N PRO A 239 11.93 -18.92 6.66
CA PRO A 239 12.28 -20.08 7.48
C PRO A 239 13.57 -19.79 8.26
N GLY A 240 13.53 -19.96 9.58
CA GLY A 240 14.69 -19.85 10.46
C GLY A 240 14.63 -20.89 11.58
N SER A 241 15.76 -21.54 11.87
CA SER A 241 15.93 -22.46 13.00
C SER A 241 16.02 -21.73 14.34
N ASP A 242 16.33 -20.44 14.32
CA ASP A 242 16.64 -19.66 15.51
C ASP A 242 15.37 -18.95 16.02
N ILE A 243 14.90 -19.38 17.19
CA ILE A 243 13.71 -18.82 17.86
C ILE A 243 14.12 -17.52 18.58
N GLY A 244 14.49 -16.49 17.82
CA GLY A 244 14.53 -15.15 18.36
C GLY A 244 13.12 -14.74 18.74
N LEU A 245 12.92 -14.25 19.97
CA LEU A 245 11.62 -13.73 20.39
C LEU A 245 11.47 -12.26 19.95
N PRO A 246 10.41 -11.90 19.22
CA PRO A 246 10.20 -10.51 18.80
C PRO A 246 9.95 -9.63 20.04
N PHE A 247 10.23 -8.33 19.95
CA PHE A 247 9.97 -7.41 21.06
C PHE A 247 8.48 -7.42 21.49
N SER A 248 7.58 -7.71 20.55
CA SER A 248 6.14 -7.85 20.80
C SER A 248 5.77 -8.99 21.76
N SER A 249 6.64 -9.98 21.98
CA SER A 249 6.43 -11.04 22.96
C SER A 249 6.92 -10.69 24.35
N SER A 250 7.49 -9.50 24.57
CA SER A 250 7.90 -9.05 25.90
C SER A 250 6.69 -8.70 26.77
N SER A 251 6.78 -8.97 28.08
CA SER A 251 5.69 -8.70 29.03
C SER A 251 5.26 -7.23 29.08
N ASN A 252 6.19 -6.30 28.85
CA ASN A 252 5.95 -4.87 28.89
C ASN A 252 5.49 -4.28 27.55
N PHE A 253 5.41 -5.08 26.47
CA PHE A 253 5.07 -4.57 25.13
C PHE A 253 3.73 -3.83 25.11
N LEU A 254 2.68 -4.41 25.71
CA LEU A 254 1.35 -3.80 25.73
C LEU A 254 1.35 -2.46 26.47
N GLN A 255 2.14 -2.35 27.56
CA GLN A 255 2.28 -1.09 28.30
C GLN A 255 3.00 -0.03 27.44
N TYR A 256 4.11 -0.38 26.80
CA TYR A 256 4.81 0.55 25.91
C TYR A 256 3.96 0.96 24.72
N GLN A 257 3.21 0.02 24.13
CA GLN A 257 2.31 0.31 23.02
C GLN A 257 1.23 1.30 23.45
N TYR A 258 0.59 1.05 24.59
CA TYR A 258 -0.42 1.94 25.14
C TYR A 258 0.13 3.36 25.35
N GLN A 259 1.27 3.47 26.05
CA GLN A 259 1.89 4.76 26.35
C GLN A 259 2.33 5.50 25.07
N SER A 260 2.96 4.80 24.13
CA SER A 260 3.46 5.37 22.89
C SER A 260 2.32 5.90 22.01
N SER A 261 1.22 5.14 21.92
CA SER A 261 0.08 5.51 21.07
C SER A 261 -0.59 6.79 21.54
N ILE A 262 -0.87 6.87 22.84
CA ILE A 262 -1.44 8.06 23.46
C ILE A 262 -0.49 9.26 23.33
N LEU A 263 0.80 9.06 23.63
CA LEU A 263 1.77 10.14 23.60
C LEU A 263 1.96 10.69 22.17
N ALA A 264 2.02 9.81 21.17
CA ALA A 264 2.18 10.18 19.77
C ALA A 264 1.05 11.11 19.31
N ILE A 265 -0.21 10.73 19.55
CA ILE A 265 -1.37 11.52 19.13
C ILE A 265 -1.53 12.80 19.97
N ARG A 266 -1.22 12.77 21.28
CA ARG A 266 -1.19 13.98 22.13
C ARG A 266 -0.21 15.02 21.63
N ILE A 267 1.01 14.60 21.29
CA ILE A 267 2.04 15.52 20.78
C ILE A 267 1.61 16.12 19.45
N LEU A 268 1.13 15.30 18.52
CA LEU A 268 0.67 15.78 17.22
C LEU A 268 -0.46 16.81 17.37
N GLU A 269 -1.50 16.43 18.11
CA GLU A 269 -2.69 17.27 18.33
C GLU A 269 -2.32 18.62 18.97
N HIS A 270 -1.48 18.59 20.00
CA HIS A 270 -1.03 19.80 20.69
C HIS A 270 -0.27 20.74 19.75
N ASN A 271 0.65 20.19 18.94
CA ASN A 271 1.41 21.01 17.99
C ASN A 271 0.53 21.59 16.88
N LEU A 272 -0.47 20.83 16.41
CA LEU A 272 -1.42 21.32 15.41
C LEU A 272 -2.34 22.44 15.94
N ARG A 273 -2.72 22.38 17.23
CA ARG A 273 -3.51 23.44 17.88
C ARG A 273 -2.71 24.69 18.20
N TRP A 274 -1.55 24.52 18.82
CA TRP A 274 -0.87 25.61 19.52
C TRP A 274 0.45 26.04 18.89
N ASN A 275 1.08 25.18 18.10
CA ASN A 275 2.41 25.43 17.54
C ASN A 275 2.36 25.84 16.06
N GLN A 276 1.43 26.75 15.72
CA GLN A 276 1.27 27.28 14.37
C GLN A 276 2.19 28.47 14.05
N SER A 277 3.14 28.81 14.93
CA SER A 277 3.99 29.98 14.72
C SER A 277 4.77 29.88 13.40
N ASN A 278 4.98 31.02 12.73
CA ASN A 278 5.80 31.10 11.52
C ASN A 278 7.30 31.02 11.80
N ASN A 279 7.71 30.70 13.04
CA ASN A 279 9.12 30.50 13.34
C ASN A 279 9.65 29.27 12.58
N PRO A 280 10.64 29.44 11.68
CA PRO A 280 11.22 28.33 10.91
C PRO A 280 11.93 27.30 11.79
N ASN A 281 12.26 27.65 13.04
CA ASN A 281 12.88 26.74 14.00
C ASN A 281 11.86 25.88 14.76
N ASN A 282 10.56 26.16 14.66
CA ASN A 282 9.55 25.34 15.31
C ASN A 282 9.33 24.05 14.50
N ILE A 283 9.27 22.92 15.20
CA ILE A 283 8.92 21.63 14.61
C ILE A 283 7.47 21.69 14.13
N LYS A 284 7.25 21.41 12.83
CA LYS A 284 5.93 21.41 12.20
C LYS A 284 5.55 20.01 11.72
N PHE A 285 4.41 19.52 12.19
CA PHE A 285 3.78 18.29 11.68
C PHE A 285 2.94 18.59 10.43
N SER A 286 3.58 19.21 9.44
CA SER A 286 2.92 19.61 8.21
C SER A 286 2.49 18.37 7.43
N ARG A 287 1.18 18.27 7.19
CA ARG A 287 0.63 17.37 6.17
C ARG A 287 1.18 17.77 4.81
N THR A 288 1.62 16.79 4.02
CA THR A 288 1.91 17.04 2.62
C THR A 288 0.62 17.24 1.85
N SER A 289 0.39 18.45 1.33
CA SER A 289 -0.73 18.74 0.40
C SER A 289 -0.60 18.05 -0.96
N LYS A 290 0.39 17.16 -1.12
CA LYS A 290 0.81 16.56 -2.40
C LYS A 290 0.27 15.14 -2.62
N ARG A 291 -0.58 14.63 -1.71
CA ARG A 291 -1.24 13.34 -1.89
C ARG A 291 -2.03 13.33 -3.20
N ARG A 292 -1.80 12.32 -4.02
CA ARG A 292 -2.39 12.22 -5.37
C ARG A 292 -3.67 11.42 -5.40
N PHE A 293 -3.74 10.37 -4.59
CA PHE A 293 -4.88 9.45 -4.59
C PHE A 293 -5.64 9.50 -3.26
N PRO A 294 -6.96 9.31 -3.25
CA PRO A 294 -7.71 9.12 -2.01
C PRO A 294 -7.34 7.78 -1.34
N TYR A 295 -8.09 7.42 -0.29
CA TYR A 295 -7.88 6.18 0.46
C TYR A 295 -8.41 4.99 -0.32
N TYR A 296 -7.51 4.05 -0.62
CA TYR A 296 -7.84 2.80 -1.28
C TYR A 296 -7.38 1.61 -0.45
N ILE A 297 -8.13 0.52 -0.55
CA ILE A 297 -7.70 -0.79 -0.07
C ILE A 297 -7.09 -1.52 -1.25
N LYS A 298 -5.94 -2.14 -1.03
CA LYS A 298 -5.12 -2.71 -2.09
C LYS A 298 -4.62 -4.10 -1.71
N SER A 299 -4.41 -4.95 -2.71
CA SER A 299 -3.72 -6.23 -2.59
C SER A 299 -2.88 -6.47 -3.84
N SER A 300 -1.66 -6.96 -3.64
CA SER A 300 -0.81 -7.46 -4.74
C SER A 300 -1.26 -8.86 -5.11
N ASP A 301 -1.17 -9.22 -6.39
CA ASP A 301 -1.25 -10.61 -6.78
C ASP A 301 0.00 -11.41 -6.33
N PRO A 302 -0.07 -12.74 -6.20
CA PRO A 302 1.03 -13.58 -5.72
C PRO A 302 2.28 -13.59 -6.59
N ASN A 303 2.16 -13.22 -7.88
CA ASN A 303 3.29 -13.12 -8.82
C ASN A 303 3.86 -11.70 -8.90
N ASP A 304 3.26 -10.74 -8.17
CA ASP A 304 3.70 -9.35 -8.10
C ASP A 304 3.73 -8.66 -9.48
N GLU A 305 2.70 -8.91 -10.28
CA GLU A 305 2.50 -8.41 -11.64
C GLU A 305 1.43 -7.31 -11.74
N PHE A 306 0.51 -7.25 -10.77
CA PHE A 306 -0.51 -6.20 -10.67
C PHE A 306 -1.05 -6.04 -9.23
N ILE A 307 -1.72 -4.91 -9.01
CA ILE A 307 -2.42 -4.59 -7.78
C ILE A 307 -3.92 -4.58 -8.05
N PHE A 308 -4.70 -5.28 -7.25
CA PHE A 308 -6.14 -5.07 -7.14
C PHE A 308 -6.45 -4.02 -6.07
N TYR A 309 -7.32 -3.06 -6.37
CA TYR A 309 -7.70 -2.02 -5.39
C TYR A 309 -9.14 -1.53 -5.54
N THR A 310 -9.66 -0.92 -4.46
CA THR A 310 -11.01 -0.36 -4.40
C THR A 310 -11.06 0.88 -3.52
N ASN A 311 -12.00 1.79 -3.78
CA ASN A 311 -12.35 2.90 -2.89
C ASN A 311 -13.34 2.53 -1.79
N ILE A 312 -13.72 1.26 -1.68
CA ILE A 312 -14.71 0.78 -0.72
C ILE A 312 -13.99 0.36 0.56
N LEU A 313 -14.05 1.22 1.57
CA LEU A 313 -13.51 0.95 2.91
C LEU A 313 -14.50 0.14 3.75
N PRO A 314 -14.04 -0.72 4.68
CA PRO A 314 -14.91 -1.41 5.64
C PRO A 314 -15.56 -0.45 6.64
N ILE A 315 -15.02 0.78 6.73
CA ILE A 315 -15.54 1.87 7.55
C ILE A 315 -15.18 3.22 6.92
N ASP A 316 -16.10 4.18 7.01
CA ASP A 316 -15.90 5.56 6.56
C ASP A 316 -15.19 6.37 7.66
N ILE A 317 -13.88 6.11 7.83
CA ILE A 317 -13.08 6.64 8.94
C ILE A 317 -13.00 8.18 8.99
N GLU A 318 -13.09 8.86 7.84
CA GLU A 318 -12.99 10.32 7.77
C GLU A 318 -14.19 11.03 8.41
N HIS A 319 -15.34 10.35 8.49
CA HIS A 319 -16.55 10.86 9.11
C HIS A 319 -16.62 10.59 10.61
N ILE A 320 -15.56 10.00 11.19
CA ILE A 320 -15.47 9.70 12.61
C ILE A 320 -14.53 10.72 13.27
N PRO A 321 -15.05 11.86 13.73
CA PRO A 321 -14.24 12.91 14.31
C PRO A 321 -13.48 12.40 15.53
N PHE A 322 -12.30 12.93 15.76
CA PHE A 322 -11.49 12.64 16.92
C PHE A 322 -11.24 13.91 17.74
N ASN A 323 -11.54 13.86 19.03
CA ASN A 323 -11.14 14.89 19.97
C ASN A 323 -10.46 14.22 21.16
N ILE A 324 -9.16 14.41 21.34
CA ILE A 324 -8.40 13.70 22.37
C ILE A 324 -8.88 13.96 23.81
N SER A 325 -9.49 15.12 24.07
CA SER A 325 -10.04 15.46 25.39
C SER A 325 -11.33 14.69 25.70
N LYS A 326 -12.02 14.17 24.67
CA LYS A 326 -13.28 13.41 24.81
C LYS A 326 -13.10 11.93 24.49
N ASP A 327 -12.23 11.62 23.54
CA ASP A 327 -12.04 10.30 22.93
C ASP A 327 -10.67 9.70 23.29
N PHE A 328 -10.19 9.96 24.50
CA PHE A 328 -8.87 9.53 24.96
C PHE A 328 -8.61 8.03 24.73
N GLU A 329 -9.61 7.19 25.02
CA GLU A 329 -9.54 5.74 24.84
C GLU A 329 -9.40 5.31 23.38
N ARG A 330 -9.77 6.15 22.40
CA ARG A 330 -9.51 5.92 20.96
C ARG A 330 -8.04 6.14 20.59
N GLY A 331 -7.29 6.84 21.45
CA GLY A 331 -5.81 6.81 21.46
C GLY A 331 -5.22 5.42 21.69
N THR A 332 -6.05 4.44 22.08
CA THR A 332 -5.68 3.08 22.44
C THR A 332 -6.42 2.06 21.55
N ARG A 333 -6.05 0.78 21.66
CA ARG A 333 -6.74 -0.32 20.98
C ARG A 333 -8.09 -0.71 21.60
N LYS A 334 -8.47 -0.13 22.75
CA LYS A 334 -9.66 -0.57 23.51
C LYS A 334 -10.99 0.00 23.00
N ASN A 335 -10.96 1.20 22.41
CA ASN A 335 -12.17 1.90 21.93
C ASN A 335 -12.06 2.29 20.46
N LEU A 336 -11.61 1.34 19.65
CA LEU A 336 -11.59 1.51 18.20
C LEU A 336 -13.03 1.60 17.67
N PRO A 337 -13.28 2.40 16.61
CA PRO A 337 -14.60 2.41 15.97
C PRO A 337 -15.04 1.00 15.54
N ARG A 338 -16.30 0.83 15.14
CA ARG A 338 -16.81 -0.45 14.63
C ARG A 338 -17.31 -0.27 13.20
N GLY A 339 -16.70 -0.98 12.26
CA GLY A 339 -17.11 -1.03 10.85
C GLY A 339 -17.89 -2.30 10.53
N SER A 340 -17.84 -2.75 9.28
CA SER A 340 -18.20 -4.13 8.91
C SER A 340 -17.47 -5.10 9.83
N GLY A 341 -18.16 -6.10 10.39
CA GLY A 341 -17.56 -7.02 11.37
C GLY A 341 -16.21 -7.58 10.88
N ILE A 342 -15.19 -7.55 11.73
CA ILE A 342 -13.81 -7.95 11.38
C ILE A 342 -13.76 -9.34 10.72
N SER A 343 -14.61 -10.28 11.16
CA SER A 343 -14.73 -11.61 10.59
C SER A 343 -15.21 -11.59 9.13
N PHE A 344 -16.18 -10.72 8.81
CA PHE A 344 -16.63 -10.54 7.42
C PHE A 344 -15.51 -9.94 6.57
N PHE A 345 -14.87 -8.88 7.06
CA PHE A 345 -13.76 -8.23 6.36
C PHE A 345 -12.66 -9.25 6.07
N ALA A 346 -12.15 -9.94 7.09
CA ALA A 346 -11.08 -10.93 6.96
C ALA A 346 -11.41 -12.07 5.97
N SER A 347 -12.69 -12.44 5.86
CA SER A 347 -13.14 -13.50 4.94
C SER A 347 -13.32 -13.03 3.49
N HIS A 348 -13.43 -11.72 3.25
CA HIS A 348 -13.80 -11.13 1.96
C HIS A 348 -12.95 -9.91 1.58
N THR A 349 -11.69 -9.89 2.00
CA THR A 349 -10.74 -8.79 1.76
C THR A 349 -10.38 -8.66 0.28
N THR A 350 -9.70 -7.58 -0.09
CA THR A 350 -9.14 -7.41 -1.45
C THR A 350 -8.18 -8.53 -1.85
N LEU A 351 -7.57 -9.23 -0.89
CA LEU A 351 -6.70 -10.37 -1.15
C LEU A 351 -7.46 -11.51 -1.82
N LYS A 352 -8.76 -11.65 -1.52
CA LYS A 352 -9.65 -12.67 -2.09
C LYS A 352 -10.00 -12.46 -3.56
N ALA A 353 -9.64 -11.31 -4.14
CA ALA A 353 -9.75 -11.09 -5.57
C ALA A 353 -8.50 -11.56 -6.33
N VAL A 354 -7.41 -11.86 -5.63
CA VAL A 354 -6.09 -12.14 -6.24
C VAL A 354 -5.40 -13.37 -5.65
N ASP A 355 -6.07 -14.16 -4.79
CA ASP A 355 -5.47 -15.33 -4.15
C ASP A 355 -5.43 -16.59 -5.03
N ASN A 356 -5.63 -16.43 -6.35
CA ASN A 356 -5.68 -17.50 -7.34
C ASN A 356 -6.76 -18.57 -7.09
N ASN A 357 -7.73 -18.28 -6.21
CA ASN A 357 -8.78 -19.21 -5.83
C ASN A 357 -10.18 -18.66 -6.18
N PRO A 358 -10.81 -19.13 -7.27
CA PRO A 358 -12.11 -18.62 -7.70
C PRO A 358 -13.28 -18.99 -6.76
N SER A 359 -13.04 -19.83 -5.74
CA SER A 359 -14.06 -20.15 -4.73
C SER A 359 -14.12 -19.13 -3.60
N THR A 360 -13.09 -18.31 -3.45
CA THR A 360 -13.07 -17.15 -2.55
C THR A 360 -13.35 -15.89 -3.34
N CYS A 361 -13.92 -14.87 -2.69
CA CYS A 361 -14.18 -13.60 -3.36
C CYS A 361 -14.03 -12.41 -2.43
N TRP A 362 -13.49 -11.32 -2.96
CA TRP A 362 -13.69 -10.01 -2.37
C TRP A 362 -15.17 -9.65 -2.48
N ARG A 363 -15.76 -9.19 -1.37
CA ARG A 363 -17.19 -8.84 -1.26
C ARG A 363 -17.34 -7.64 -0.35
N ILE A 364 -18.31 -6.78 -0.67
CA ILE A 364 -18.59 -5.58 0.13
C ILE A 364 -19.67 -5.81 1.19
N GLY A 365 -20.48 -6.87 1.07
CA GLY A 365 -21.50 -7.26 2.06
C GLY A 365 -22.73 -6.36 2.07
N ARG A 366 -22.91 -5.53 1.04
CA ARG A 366 -24.02 -4.58 0.89
C ARG A 366 -24.21 -4.18 -0.58
N ASN A 367 -25.29 -3.48 -0.87
CA ASN A 367 -25.55 -2.89 -2.18
C ASN A 367 -24.41 -1.94 -2.62
N THR A 368 -24.08 -2.00 -3.90
CA THR A 368 -23.09 -1.14 -4.56
C THR A 368 -23.66 0.26 -4.73
N ARG A 369 -22.93 1.27 -4.26
CA ARG A 369 -23.35 2.67 -4.34
C ARG A 369 -22.77 3.35 -5.57
N GLN A 370 -23.46 4.39 -6.02
CA GLN A 370 -22.93 5.25 -7.08
C GLN A 370 -21.54 5.82 -6.70
N GLY A 371 -20.59 5.73 -7.64
CA GLY A 371 -19.21 6.21 -7.48
C GLY A 371 -18.26 5.20 -6.82
N GLU A 372 -18.75 4.03 -6.44
CA GLU A 372 -17.90 2.93 -5.98
C GLU A 372 -17.28 2.18 -7.16
N PHE A 373 -16.03 1.75 -6.98
CA PHE A 373 -15.31 1.01 -8.01
C PHE A 373 -14.36 -0.03 -7.42
N PHE A 374 -14.00 -1.00 -8.25
CA PHE A 374 -12.79 -1.79 -8.09
C PHE A 374 -11.92 -1.63 -9.34
N ALA A 375 -10.61 -1.84 -9.21
CA ALA A 375 -9.65 -1.52 -10.25
C ALA A 375 -8.40 -2.39 -10.14
N MET A 376 -7.61 -2.38 -11.22
CA MET A 376 -6.31 -2.99 -11.32
C MET A 376 -5.26 -1.97 -11.75
N ASP A 377 -4.09 -1.99 -11.11
CA ASP A 377 -2.86 -1.31 -11.55
C ASP A 377 -1.86 -2.37 -12.03
N PHE A 378 -1.53 -2.38 -13.31
CA PHE A 378 -0.59 -3.32 -13.94
C PHE A 378 0.90 -2.90 -13.81
N LEU A 379 1.18 -2.04 -12.82
CA LEU A 379 2.48 -1.54 -12.34
C LEU A 379 3.20 -0.56 -13.27
N TYR A 380 2.97 -0.70 -14.58
CA TYR A 380 3.48 0.15 -15.63
C TYR A 380 2.54 0.13 -16.84
N ILE A 381 2.72 1.05 -17.78
CA ILE A 381 1.91 1.07 -19.00
C ILE A 381 2.16 -0.20 -19.81
N ARG A 382 1.13 -1.02 -19.97
CA ARG A 382 1.14 -2.26 -20.74
C ARG A 382 0.60 -2.03 -22.14
N THR A 383 1.10 -2.80 -23.08
CA THR A 383 0.54 -2.99 -24.43
C THR A 383 0.30 -4.48 -24.65
N ASN A 384 -0.74 -4.84 -25.41
CA ASN A 384 -1.07 -6.24 -25.71
C ASN A 384 -1.34 -7.11 -24.47
N LEU A 385 -1.84 -6.49 -23.40
CA LEU A 385 -2.28 -7.18 -22.20
C LEU A 385 -3.58 -7.96 -22.45
N SER A 386 -3.62 -9.21 -21.99
CA SER A 386 -4.86 -9.94 -21.79
C SER A 386 -5.01 -10.30 -20.32
N PHE A 387 -6.21 -10.19 -19.79
CA PHE A 387 -6.51 -10.57 -18.41
C PHE A 387 -7.93 -11.08 -18.27
N ALA A 388 -8.19 -11.86 -17.23
CA ALA A 388 -9.50 -12.37 -16.86
C ALA A 388 -9.94 -11.83 -15.50
N LEU A 389 -11.24 -11.60 -15.38
CA LEU A 389 -11.95 -11.43 -14.11
C LEU A 389 -12.90 -12.59 -13.91
N ILE A 390 -12.91 -13.18 -12.72
CA ILE A 390 -13.99 -14.07 -12.29
C ILE A 390 -14.84 -13.28 -11.32
N ILE A 391 -16.12 -13.10 -11.67
CA ILE A 391 -17.08 -12.33 -10.87
C ILE A 391 -18.20 -13.24 -10.36
N GLY A 392 -18.73 -12.89 -9.18
CA GLY A 392 -19.87 -13.59 -8.58
C GLY A 392 -21.19 -12.81 -8.63
N HIS A 393 -21.17 -11.60 -9.19
CA HIS A 393 -22.36 -10.77 -9.36
C HIS A 393 -23.06 -11.02 -10.70
N THR A 394 -24.27 -10.51 -10.87
CA THR A 394 -25.12 -10.76 -12.04
C THR A 394 -24.56 -10.18 -13.32
N ARG A 395 -24.98 -10.77 -14.45
CA ARG A 395 -24.71 -10.22 -15.78
C ARG A 395 -25.36 -8.84 -15.98
N GLU A 396 -26.45 -8.56 -15.28
CA GLU A 396 -27.11 -7.25 -15.31
C GLU A 396 -26.20 -6.18 -14.71
N LEU A 397 -25.68 -6.39 -13.49
CA LEU A 397 -24.72 -5.48 -12.88
C LEU A 397 -23.49 -5.32 -13.80
N GLN A 398 -22.93 -6.44 -14.27
CA GLN A 398 -21.74 -6.40 -15.14
C GLN A 398 -21.95 -5.67 -16.47
N ASN A 399 -23.16 -5.69 -17.04
CA ASN A 399 -23.46 -4.97 -18.28
C ASN A 399 -23.63 -3.46 -18.06
N ASN A 400 -23.86 -3.03 -16.82
CA ASN A 400 -24.18 -1.64 -16.49
C ASN A 400 -23.03 -0.90 -15.80
N ILE A 401 -21.93 -1.56 -15.44
CA ILE A 401 -20.73 -0.90 -14.92
C ILE A 401 -19.88 -0.33 -16.07
N ASP A 402 -19.32 0.85 -15.85
CA ASP A 402 -18.43 1.47 -16.82
C ASP A 402 -17.00 0.97 -16.61
N MET A 403 -16.36 0.53 -17.68
CA MET A 403 -14.92 0.24 -17.71
C MET A 403 -14.17 1.53 -18.05
N ASN A 404 -13.22 1.93 -17.20
CA ASN A 404 -12.39 3.11 -17.37
C ASN A 404 -10.92 2.70 -17.48
N LEU A 405 -10.18 3.37 -18.35
CA LEU A 405 -8.76 3.15 -18.59
C LEU A 405 -7.96 4.40 -18.22
N SER A 406 -6.73 4.22 -17.74
CA SER A 406 -5.81 5.31 -17.42
C SER A 406 -4.34 4.91 -17.56
N PHE A 407 -3.49 5.89 -17.88
CA PHE A 407 -2.02 5.73 -17.80
C PHE A 407 -1.46 6.06 -16.42
N ASP A 408 -2.05 7.00 -15.69
CA ASP A 408 -1.45 7.61 -14.50
C ASP A 408 -2.34 7.57 -13.25
N GLY A 409 -3.55 7.02 -13.38
CA GLY A 409 -4.54 6.89 -12.32
C GLY A 409 -5.25 8.21 -11.97
N LEU A 410 -4.87 9.32 -12.59
CA LEU A 410 -5.48 10.63 -12.40
C LEU A 410 -6.44 10.95 -13.54
N TRP A 411 -6.01 10.71 -14.78
CA TRP A 411 -6.84 10.97 -15.95
C TRP A 411 -7.42 9.68 -16.52
N TRP A 412 -8.75 9.61 -16.58
CA TRP A 412 -9.50 8.40 -16.91
C TRP A 412 -10.39 8.61 -18.13
N ILE A 413 -10.43 7.62 -19.03
CA ILE A 413 -11.32 7.59 -20.19
C ILE A 413 -12.23 6.37 -20.09
N ILE A 414 -13.54 6.55 -20.30
CA ILE A 414 -14.50 5.45 -20.40
C ILE A 414 -14.24 4.68 -21.69
N TYR A 415 -14.13 3.36 -21.60
CA TYR A 415 -14.09 2.48 -22.76
C TYR A 415 -15.53 2.17 -23.21
N PRO A 416 -16.00 2.68 -24.37
CA PRO A 416 -17.42 2.59 -24.74
C PRO A 416 -17.80 1.27 -25.43
N SER A 417 -16.82 0.45 -25.79
CA SER A 417 -17.00 -0.70 -26.70
C SER A 417 -16.99 -2.03 -25.95
N LYS A 418 -17.67 -3.05 -26.49
CA LYS A 418 -17.54 -4.45 -26.05
C LYS A 418 -16.43 -5.21 -26.79
N LYS A 419 -15.76 -4.57 -27.75
CA LYS A 419 -14.70 -5.19 -28.55
C LYS A 419 -13.56 -5.65 -27.62
N GLY A 420 -13.08 -6.87 -27.81
CA GLY A 420 -12.06 -7.46 -26.94
C GLY A 420 -12.55 -7.92 -25.57
N ILE A 421 -13.86 -7.91 -25.32
CA ILE A 421 -14.47 -8.40 -24.07
C ILE A 421 -15.30 -9.64 -24.37
N THR A 422 -14.96 -10.76 -23.74
CA THR A 422 -15.71 -12.02 -23.84
C THR A 422 -16.22 -12.42 -22.47
N ILE A 423 -17.52 -12.72 -22.35
CA ILE A 423 -18.14 -13.18 -21.10
C ILE A 423 -18.57 -14.64 -21.26
N ARG A 424 -18.14 -15.50 -20.32
CA ARG A 424 -18.50 -16.92 -20.26
C ARG A 424 -19.10 -17.24 -18.91
N SER A 425 -20.16 -18.04 -18.87
CA SER A 425 -20.65 -18.63 -17.63
C SER A 425 -19.64 -19.66 -17.13
N GLN A 426 -19.37 -19.67 -15.83
CA GLN A 426 -18.49 -20.63 -15.19
C GLN A 426 -19.30 -21.46 -14.18
N ASN A 427 -19.23 -22.78 -14.32
CA ASN A 427 -19.82 -23.69 -13.35
C ASN A 427 -18.95 -23.66 -12.08
N SER A 428 -19.47 -23.09 -11.01
CA SER A 428 -18.80 -23.09 -9.71
C SER A 428 -19.17 -24.34 -8.91
N ALA A 429 -18.19 -24.94 -8.24
CA ALA A 429 -18.44 -26.00 -7.26
C ALA A 429 -19.38 -25.53 -6.12
N SER A 430 -19.50 -24.22 -5.91
CA SER A 430 -20.30 -23.60 -4.85
C SER A 430 -21.82 -23.45 -5.16
N LYS A 431 -22.32 -24.00 -6.29
CA LYS A 431 -23.70 -23.81 -6.81
C LYS A 431 -24.10 -22.35 -7.12
N LYS A 432 -23.25 -21.35 -6.86
CA LYS A 432 -23.48 -19.97 -7.27
C LYS A 432 -23.01 -19.75 -8.71
N GLN A 433 -23.82 -19.07 -9.50
CA GLN A 433 -23.46 -18.72 -10.87
C GLN A 433 -22.29 -17.72 -10.84
N GLN A 434 -21.19 -18.06 -11.51
CA GLN A 434 -20.04 -17.18 -11.68
C GLN A 434 -19.87 -16.87 -13.17
N TYR A 435 -19.24 -15.74 -13.47
CA TYR A 435 -18.90 -15.37 -14.84
C TYR A 435 -17.41 -15.08 -14.95
N MET A 436 -16.80 -15.63 -16.01
CA MET A 436 -15.46 -15.29 -16.42
C MET A 436 -15.53 -14.27 -17.54
N ILE A 437 -14.87 -13.14 -17.33
CA ILE A 437 -14.77 -12.03 -18.29
C ILE A 437 -13.33 -11.94 -18.74
N ILE A 438 -13.11 -12.15 -20.03
CA ILE A 438 -11.79 -12.09 -20.65
C ILE A 438 -11.67 -10.78 -21.42
N PHE A 439 -10.62 -10.03 -21.12
CA PHE A 439 -10.26 -8.78 -21.77
C PHE A 439 -9.00 -9.01 -22.60
N ASN A 440 -9.03 -8.66 -23.88
CA ASN A 440 -7.89 -8.69 -24.77
C ASN A 440 -7.65 -7.30 -25.38
N SER A 441 -6.68 -6.58 -24.84
CA SER A 441 -6.39 -5.19 -25.25
C SER A 441 -5.96 -5.06 -26.71
N THR A 442 -5.42 -6.12 -27.35
CA THR A 442 -5.07 -6.08 -28.78
C THR A 442 -6.30 -5.88 -29.67
N GLN A 443 -7.46 -6.31 -29.19
CA GLN A 443 -8.72 -6.18 -29.88
C GLN A 443 -9.40 -4.84 -29.58
N PHE A 444 -8.96 -4.07 -28.59
CA PHE A 444 -9.53 -2.74 -28.33
C PHE A 444 -9.27 -1.79 -29.51
N ASN A 445 -10.04 -0.70 -29.55
CA ASN A 445 -9.76 0.40 -30.47
C ASN A 445 -8.36 0.96 -30.19
N LEU A 446 -7.71 1.52 -31.22
CA LEU A 446 -6.26 1.79 -31.23
C LEU A 446 -5.80 2.61 -29.99
N GLY A 447 -6.50 3.69 -29.64
CA GLY A 447 -6.16 4.53 -28.49
C GLY A 447 -6.43 3.89 -27.11
N PHE A 448 -7.00 2.69 -27.05
CA PHE A 448 -7.26 1.98 -25.78
C PHE A 448 -6.41 0.72 -25.62
N ARG A 449 -5.51 0.41 -26.57
CA ARG A 449 -4.66 -0.79 -26.51
C ARG A 449 -3.54 -0.71 -25.48
N SER A 450 -3.27 0.50 -24.98
CA SER A 450 -2.25 0.78 -23.98
C SER A 450 -2.92 1.35 -22.75
N PHE A 451 -2.56 0.86 -21.57
CA PHE A 451 -2.99 1.42 -20.28
C PHE A 451 -2.15 0.82 -19.16
N ARG A 452 -2.13 1.51 -18.01
CA ARG A 452 -1.61 0.97 -16.75
C ARG A 452 -2.73 0.55 -15.82
N TYR A 453 -3.81 1.33 -15.80
CA TYR A 453 -4.93 1.14 -14.90
C TYR A 453 -6.21 0.77 -15.64
N VAL A 454 -7.01 -0.09 -15.02
CA VAL A 454 -8.37 -0.42 -15.44
C VAL A 454 -9.28 -0.35 -14.23
N ALA A 455 -10.38 0.39 -14.30
CA ALA A 455 -11.37 0.50 -13.23
C ALA A 455 -12.77 0.14 -13.72
N PHE A 456 -13.55 -0.53 -12.87
CA PHE A 456 -14.95 -0.87 -13.09
C PHE A 456 -15.80 -0.09 -12.10
N ASN A 457 -16.56 0.87 -12.61
CA ASN A 457 -17.19 1.91 -11.81
C ASN A 457 -18.72 1.85 -11.90
N ALA A 458 -19.38 1.88 -10.75
CA ALA A 458 -20.81 2.13 -10.60
C ALA A 458 -21.12 3.63 -10.82
N SER A 459 -20.86 4.15 -12.02
CA SER A 459 -20.88 5.62 -12.24
C SER A 459 -22.30 6.20 -12.32
N ARG A 460 -23.27 5.41 -12.79
CA ARG A 460 -24.59 5.89 -13.23
C ARG A 460 -25.61 5.88 -12.10
N ILE A 461 -25.73 4.75 -11.41
CA ILE A 461 -26.74 4.50 -10.38
C ILE A 461 -26.15 3.67 -9.24
N SER A 462 -26.87 3.58 -8.12
CA SER A 462 -26.64 2.52 -7.14
C SER A 462 -27.32 1.25 -7.61
N TYR A 463 -26.76 0.09 -7.28
CA TYR A 463 -27.26 -1.21 -7.69
C TYR A 463 -27.76 -1.99 -6.49
N LEU A 464 -28.85 -2.74 -6.64
CA LEU A 464 -29.41 -3.63 -5.61
C LEU A 464 -28.63 -4.95 -5.48
N GLU A 465 -27.33 -4.88 -5.75
CA GLU A 465 -26.41 -6.01 -5.73
C GLU A 465 -25.04 -5.54 -5.27
N GLU A 466 -24.28 -6.42 -4.62
CA GLU A 466 -22.93 -6.14 -4.16
C GLU A 466 -21.89 -6.38 -5.25
N PHE A 467 -20.79 -5.63 -5.21
CA PHE A 467 -19.61 -6.04 -5.95
C PHE A 467 -19.03 -7.32 -5.36
N GLN A 468 -18.74 -8.25 -6.26
CA GLN A 468 -18.10 -9.53 -5.97
C GLN A 468 -17.10 -9.88 -7.05
N VAL A 469 -15.81 -9.91 -6.69
CA VAL A 469 -14.69 -10.31 -7.55
C VAL A 469 -13.99 -11.50 -6.89
N CYS A 470 -13.97 -12.63 -7.58
CA CYS A 470 -13.47 -13.90 -7.07
C CYS A 470 -12.06 -14.24 -7.55
N ASP A 471 -11.65 -13.68 -8.68
CA ASP A 471 -10.28 -13.84 -9.16
C ASP A 471 -9.95 -12.79 -10.22
N VAL A 472 -8.67 -12.46 -10.33
CA VAL A 472 -8.10 -11.61 -11.37
C VAL A 472 -6.82 -12.29 -11.82
N LYS A 473 -6.67 -12.51 -13.13
CA LYS A 473 -5.49 -13.19 -13.69
C LYS A 473 -5.02 -12.53 -14.96
N ILE A 474 -3.72 -12.31 -15.10
CA ILE A 474 -3.12 -12.00 -16.40
C ILE A 474 -3.10 -13.29 -17.22
N ILE A 475 -3.52 -13.21 -18.48
CA ILE A 475 -3.52 -14.33 -19.42
C ILE A 475 -2.29 -14.15 -20.31
N THR A 476 -1.26 -14.96 -20.09
CA THR A 476 -0.14 -15.04 -21.02
C THR A 476 -0.57 -15.83 -22.25
N SER A 477 -0.20 -15.35 -23.44
CA SER A 477 -0.58 -15.92 -24.74
C SER A 477 -0.01 -17.33 -25.00
N THR A 478 0.67 -17.94 -24.03
CA THR A 478 1.34 -19.24 -24.17
C THR A 478 0.44 -20.45 -23.86
N ASN A 479 -0.80 -20.26 -23.39
CA ASN A 479 -1.67 -21.38 -22.99
C ASN A 479 -2.97 -21.53 -23.82
N THR A 480 -3.06 -20.95 -25.02
CA THR A 480 -4.20 -21.20 -25.94
C THR A 480 -4.03 -22.42 -26.84
N THR A 481 -3.17 -23.36 -26.46
CA THR A 481 -3.19 -24.72 -27.01
C THR A 481 -3.63 -25.70 -25.93
N THR A 482 -4.73 -26.39 -26.24
CA THR A 482 -5.26 -27.62 -25.64
C THR A 482 -5.87 -27.56 -24.23
N SER A 483 -7.20 -27.43 -24.17
CA SER A 483 -8.10 -28.46 -23.61
C SER A 483 -9.52 -28.26 -24.13
#